data_AF-A0A7U9RV86-F1
#
_entry.id   AF-A0A7U9RV86-F1
#
_cell.length_a   1.000
_cell.length_b   1.000
_cell.length_c   1.000
_cell.angle_alpha   90.00
_cell.angle_beta   90.00
_cell.angle_gamma   90.00
#
_symmetry.space_group_name_H-M   'P 1'
#
loop_
_entity.id
_entity.type
_entity.pdbx_description
1 polymer ?
#
loop_
_entity_poly.entity_id
_entity_poly.type
_entity_poly.pdbx_seq_one_letter_code
_entity_poly.pdbx_strand_id
1 'polypeptide(L)'
;MRIYMLEYYKEIDHGDFETEEYNLIGLYLSEEEAQKAKKRVALEMSIDEELLCVSSTEIGKLQWEGGFVSSDDIYQDSITLTACFNKWLGIDKSPEESWEDDEYYNALCEVEEVAYKIKDIRELAEYIRQVWIRRFGDKDRNLEDYMQIADNIISTMNE
;
A
#
# COMPACT_ATOMS: atom_id res chain seq x y z
N MET A 1 9.62 -5.57 17.37
CA MET A 1 9.08 -6.40 16.28
C MET A 1 10.27 -6.93 15.51
N ARG A 2 10.31 -8.23 15.18
CA ARG A 2 11.38 -8.77 14.33
C ARG A 2 10.95 -8.61 12.88
N ILE A 3 11.82 -8.04 12.06
CA ILE A 3 11.67 -7.99 10.61
C ILE A 3 12.80 -8.78 9.96
N TYR A 4 12.54 -9.20 8.73
CA TYR A 4 13.50 -9.93 7.90
C TYR A 4 13.86 -9.08 6.70
N MET A 5 15.15 -8.89 6.46
CA MET A 5 15.69 -8.04 5.42
C MET A 5 16.28 -8.93 4.34
N LEU A 6 15.85 -8.75 3.09
CA LEU A 6 16.54 -9.31 1.94
C LEU A 6 17.57 -8.28 1.47
N GLU A 7 18.82 -8.68 1.45
CA GLU A 7 19.96 -7.83 1.20
C GLU A 7 20.82 -8.44 0.09
N TYR A 8 21.41 -7.60 -0.74
CA TYR A 8 22.47 -7.98 -1.65
C TYR A 8 23.81 -7.63 -1.00
N TYR A 9 24.75 -8.58 -1.01
CA TYR A 9 26.09 -8.41 -0.50
C TYR A 9 27.10 -8.99 -1.47
N LYS A 10 28.11 -8.20 -1.83
CA LYS A 10 29.23 -8.66 -2.64
C LYS A 10 30.54 -8.02 -2.18
N GLU A 11 31.51 -8.86 -1.88
CA GLU A 11 32.91 -8.43 -1.71
C GLU A 11 33.56 -8.27 -3.10
N ILE A 12 34.24 -7.15 -3.28
CA ILE A 12 34.98 -6.82 -4.50
C ILE A 12 36.45 -6.65 -4.11
N ASP A 13 37.27 -7.61 -4.53
CA ASP A 13 38.71 -7.59 -4.37
C ASP A 13 39.36 -6.80 -5.52
N HIS A 14 40.06 -5.72 -5.19
CA HIS A 14 40.83 -4.91 -6.14
C HIS A 14 42.34 -5.23 -6.12
N GLY A 15 42.74 -6.30 -5.43
CA GLY A 15 44.12 -6.76 -5.23
C GLY A 15 44.86 -6.03 -4.11
N ASP A 16 44.74 -4.70 -4.03
CA ASP A 16 45.40 -3.86 -3.02
C ASP A 16 44.50 -3.57 -1.81
N PHE A 17 43.18 -3.70 -1.98
CA PHE A 17 42.16 -3.53 -0.95
C PHE A 17 40.85 -4.17 -1.37
N GLU A 18 39.99 -4.45 -0.40
CA GLU A 18 38.65 -5.00 -0.59
C GLU A 18 37.61 -3.89 -0.37
N THR A 19 36.53 -3.93 -1.15
CA THR A 19 35.35 -3.09 -0.96
C THR A 19 34.09 -3.94 -0.90
N GLU A 20 33.13 -3.51 -0.12
CA GLU A 20 31.83 -4.18 0.00
C GLU A 20 30.76 -3.39 -0.76
N GLU A 21 30.00 -4.10 -1.59
CA GLU A 21 28.75 -3.59 -2.16
C GLU A 21 27.59 -4.18 -1.37
N TYR A 22 26.80 -3.30 -0.75
CA TYR A 22 25.65 -3.67 0.07
C TYR A 22 24.40 -2.88 -0.36
N ASN A 23 23.30 -3.59 -0.60
CA ASN A 23 22.00 -2.98 -0.94
C ASN A 23 20.86 -3.68 -0.19
N LEU A 24 19.97 -2.91 0.43
CA LEU A 24 18.71 -3.43 0.93
C LEU A 24 17.74 -3.62 -0.24
N ILE A 25 17.28 -4.85 -0.44
CA ILE A 25 16.35 -5.21 -1.53
C ILE A 25 14.90 -5.17 -1.04
N GLY A 26 14.62 -5.65 0.17
CA GLY A 26 13.25 -5.69 0.69
C GLY A 26 13.16 -5.97 2.19
N LEU A 27 12.01 -5.63 2.78
CA LEU A 27 11.67 -5.86 4.17
C LEU A 27 10.42 -6.75 4.26
N TYR A 28 10.45 -7.73 5.15
CA TYR A 28 9.40 -8.75 5.29
C TYR A 28 9.06 -9.00 6.76
N LEU A 29 7.81 -9.43 7.01
CA LEU A 29 7.32 -9.73 8.36
C LEU A 29 7.73 -11.14 8.81
N SER A 30 7.98 -12.04 7.86
CA SER A 30 8.44 -13.39 8.14
C SER A 30 9.70 -13.77 7.35
N GLU A 31 10.48 -14.68 7.91
CA GLU A 31 11.65 -15.26 7.23
C GLU A 31 11.22 -16.00 5.96
N GLU A 32 10.08 -16.69 6.01
CA GLU A 32 9.55 -17.44 4.87
C GLU A 32 9.26 -16.55 3.66
N GLU A 33 8.65 -15.39 3.88
CA GLU A 33 8.42 -14.39 2.83
C GLU A 33 9.74 -13.87 2.24
N ALA A 34 10.71 -13.53 3.09
CA ALA A 34 12.02 -13.06 2.65
C ALA A 34 12.75 -14.14 1.81
N GLN A 35 12.68 -15.41 2.22
CA GLN A 35 13.29 -16.53 1.49
C GLN A 35 12.59 -16.82 0.16
N LYS A 36 11.25 -16.69 0.09
CA LYS A 36 10.52 -16.79 -1.18
C LYS A 36 10.89 -15.64 -2.12
N ALA A 37 10.98 -14.42 -1.59
CA ALA A 37 11.38 -13.25 -2.36
C ALA A 37 12.82 -13.37 -2.86
N LYS A 38 13.75 -13.91 -2.06
CA LYS A 38 15.13 -14.18 -2.47
C LYS A 38 15.21 -14.92 -3.80
N LYS A 39 14.50 -16.05 -3.92
CA LYS A 39 14.48 -16.87 -5.14
C LYS A 39 13.90 -16.12 -6.33
N ARG A 40 12.81 -15.38 -6.09
CA ARG A 40 12.14 -14.58 -7.13
C ARG A 40 13.07 -13.48 -7.65
N VAL A 41 13.70 -12.72 -6.75
CA VAL A 41 14.64 -11.63 -7.10
C VAL A 41 15.84 -12.17 -7.86
N ALA A 42 16.44 -13.29 -7.42
CA ALA A 42 17.56 -13.93 -8.13
C ALA A 42 17.21 -14.22 -9.60
N LEU A 43 16.00 -14.76 -9.84
CA LEU A 43 15.49 -15.04 -11.19
C LEU A 43 15.20 -13.77 -11.99
N GLU A 44 14.44 -12.84 -11.43
CA GLU A 44 13.96 -11.63 -12.13
C GLU A 44 15.11 -10.67 -12.47
N MET A 45 16.07 -10.51 -11.56
CA MET A 45 17.20 -9.60 -11.72
C MET A 45 18.45 -10.29 -12.28
N SER A 46 18.40 -11.60 -12.53
CA SER A 46 19.56 -12.40 -12.95
C SER A 46 20.77 -12.23 -12.01
N ILE A 47 20.50 -12.21 -10.71
CA ILE A 47 21.50 -12.12 -9.64
C ILE A 47 21.80 -13.53 -9.13
N ASP A 48 23.07 -13.81 -8.83
CA ASP A 48 23.44 -15.05 -8.14
C ASP A 48 22.81 -15.09 -6.74
N GLU A 49 22.05 -16.15 -6.43
CA GLU A 49 21.36 -16.31 -5.16
C GLU A 49 22.33 -16.31 -3.97
N GLU A 50 23.60 -16.69 -4.17
CA GLU A 50 24.64 -16.65 -3.13
C GLU A 50 25.00 -15.21 -2.69
N LEU A 51 24.80 -14.22 -3.57
CA LEU A 51 25.00 -12.80 -3.27
C LEU A 51 23.81 -12.18 -2.53
N LEU A 52 22.72 -12.93 -2.37
CA LEU A 52 21.56 -12.49 -1.61
C LEU A 52 21.59 -13.13 -0.21
N CYS A 53 21.36 -12.33 0.81
CA CYS A 53 21.24 -12.79 2.18
C CYS A 53 19.90 -12.36 2.80
N VAL A 54 19.38 -13.21 3.68
CA VAL A 54 18.23 -12.89 4.52
C VAL A 54 18.76 -12.74 5.94
N SER A 55 18.72 -11.51 6.45
CA SER A 55 19.05 -11.22 7.84
C SER A 55 17.79 -10.83 8.61
N SER A 56 17.89 -10.70 9.92
CA SER A 56 16.79 -10.20 10.74
C SER A 56 17.29 -9.18 11.74
N THR A 57 16.45 -8.19 12.03
CA THR A 57 16.72 -7.20 13.04
C THR A 57 15.49 -6.97 13.91
N GLU A 58 15.73 -6.62 15.17
CA GLU A 58 14.67 -6.17 16.06
C GLU A 58 14.51 -4.66 15.91
N ILE A 59 13.39 -4.23 15.36
CA ILE A 59 13.03 -2.82 15.38
C ILE A 59 12.21 -2.51 16.63
N GLY A 60 12.60 -1.41 17.27
CA GLY A 60 11.97 -0.91 18.49
C GLY A 60 10.49 -0.62 18.25
N LYS A 61 9.63 -1.12 19.15
CA LYS A 61 8.17 -1.02 19.05
C LYS A 61 7.69 0.44 18.90
N LEU A 62 8.37 1.38 19.54
CA LEU A 62 8.02 2.81 19.53
C LEU A 62 8.29 3.51 18.20
N GLN A 63 9.30 3.08 17.43
CA GLN A 63 9.63 3.70 16.14
C GLN A 63 8.67 3.29 15.02
N TRP A 64 7.93 2.22 15.24
CA TRP A 64 7.03 1.59 14.26
C TRP A 64 5.69 1.25 14.90
N GLU A 65 5.20 2.12 15.80
CA GLU A 65 3.89 1.94 16.45
C GLU A 65 2.72 1.92 15.46
N GLY A 66 2.95 2.34 14.20
CA GLY A 66 2.03 2.20 13.06
C GLY A 66 2.28 1.00 12.13
N GLY A 67 3.27 0.14 12.41
CA GLY A 67 3.62 -1.01 11.56
C GLY A 67 4.44 -0.66 10.30
N PHE A 68 4.63 -1.65 9.43
CA PHE A 68 5.16 -1.50 8.07
C PHE A 68 4.03 -1.79 7.09
N VAL A 69 3.94 -1.05 5.99
CA VAL A 69 2.94 -1.25 4.96
C VAL A 69 3.63 -1.67 3.67
N SER A 70 3.19 -2.78 3.07
CA SER A 70 3.68 -3.22 1.77
C SER A 70 3.22 -2.26 0.68
N SER A 71 4.09 -1.94 -0.29
CA SER A 71 3.68 -1.19 -1.48
C SER A 71 2.60 -1.91 -2.28
N ASP A 72 2.66 -3.25 -2.31
CA ASP A 72 1.68 -4.07 -3.01
C ASP A 72 0.31 -4.00 -2.30
N ASP A 73 0.30 -3.97 -0.97
CA ASP A 73 -0.93 -3.85 -0.18
C ASP A 73 -1.55 -2.46 -0.38
N ILE A 74 -0.74 -1.39 -0.33
CA ILE A 74 -1.21 -0.02 -0.65
C ILE A 74 -1.84 0.03 -2.04
N TYR A 75 -1.17 -0.58 -3.02
CA TYR A 75 -1.69 -0.60 -4.39
C TYR A 75 -3.02 -1.36 -4.49
N GLN A 76 -3.13 -2.54 -3.86
CA GLN A 76 -4.38 -3.31 -3.86
C GLN A 76 -5.52 -2.59 -3.13
N ASP A 77 -5.20 -1.87 -2.06
CA ASP A 77 -6.17 -1.08 -1.33
C ASP A 77 -6.67 0.10 -2.17
N SER A 78 -5.77 0.81 -2.85
CA SER A 78 -6.14 1.88 -3.79
C SER A 78 -7.03 1.33 -4.92
N ILE A 79 -6.71 0.15 -5.47
CA ILE A 79 -7.54 -0.54 -6.47
C ILE A 79 -8.94 -0.83 -5.91
N THR A 80 -9.03 -1.37 -4.71
CA THR A 80 -10.27 -1.77 -4.04
C THR A 80 -11.16 -0.57 -3.74
N LEU A 81 -10.58 0.51 -3.20
CA LEU A 81 -11.26 1.77 -2.94
C LEU A 81 -11.81 2.37 -4.25
N THR A 82 -10.98 2.43 -5.29
CA THR A 82 -11.38 2.98 -6.59
C THR A 82 -12.51 2.17 -7.21
N ALA A 83 -12.46 0.84 -7.13
CA ALA A 83 -13.52 -0.03 -7.62
C ALA A 83 -14.86 0.20 -6.88
N CYS A 84 -14.80 0.42 -5.56
CA CYS A 84 -15.98 0.76 -4.76
C CYS A 84 -16.62 2.06 -5.26
N PHE A 85 -15.83 3.11 -5.48
CA PHE A 85 -16.34 4.39 -5.97
C PHE A 85 -16.80 4.32 -7.43
N ASN A 86 -16.07 3.65 -8.33
CA ASN A 86 -16.47 3.48 -9.72
C ASN A 86 -17.85 2.81 -9.79
N LYS A 87 -18.07 1.74 -9.02
CA LYS A 87 -19.36 1.05 -8.94
C LYS A 87 -20.47 1.97 -8.41
N TRP A 88 -20.21 2.72 -7.34
CA TRP A 88 -21.18 3.64 -6.74
C TRP A 88 -21.55 4.81 -7.67
N LEU A 89 -20.59 5.31 -8.45
CA LEU A 89 -20.79 6.40 -9.41
C LEU A 89 -21.30 5.92 -10.78
N GLY A 90 -21.32 4.61 -11.03
CA GLY A 90 -21.68 4.06 -12.34
C GLY A 90 -20.62 4.32 -13.42
N ILE A 91 -19.34 4.44 -13.03
CA ILE A 91 -18.21 4.63 -13.92
C ILE A 91 -17.76 3.26 -14.45
N ASP A 92 -17.85 3.08 -15.76
CA ASP A 92 -17.37 1.89 -16.47
C ASP A 92 -15.93 2.09 -16.96
N LYS A 93 -15.00 2.12 -16.00
CA LYS A 93 -13.55 2.24 -16.21
C LYS A 93 -12.81 1.31 -15.25
N SER A 94 -11.63 0.85 -15.66
CA SER A 94 -10.70 0.24 -14.70
C SER A 94 -10.26 1.28 -13.65
N PRO A 95 -9.80 0.83 -12.47
CA PRO A 95 -9.22 1.74 -11.48
C PRO A 95 -8.13 2.64 -12.07
N GLU A 96 -7.23 2.07 -12.86
CA GLU A 96 -6.11 2.78 -13.49
C GLU A 96 -6.59 3.82 -14.51
N GLU A 97 -7.59 3.50 -15.33
CA GLU A 97 -8.23 4.45 -16.26
C GLU A 97 -8.97 5.58 -15.51
N SER A 98 -9.49 5.30 -14.32
CA SER A 98 -10.10 6.32 -13.47
C SER A 98 -9.06 7.26 -12.86
N TRP A 99 -7.83 6.79 -12.61
CA TRP A 99 -6.75 7.59 -12.04
C TRP A 99 -6.16 8.62 -13.01
N GLU A 100 -6.49 8.53 -14.30
CA GLU A 100 -6.14 9.57 -15.28
C GLU A 100 -6.89 10.90 -15.03
N ASP A 101 -7.97 10.88 -14.24
CA ASP A 101 -8.64 12.09 -13.76
C ASP A 101 -8.02 12.52 -12.42
N ASP A 102 -7.16 13.54 -12.47
CA ASP A 102 -6.46 14.06 -11.30
C ASP A 102 -7.41 14.51 -10.18
N GLU A 103 -8.57 15.10 -10.49
CA GLU A 103 -9.49 15.58 -9.45
C GLU A 103 -10.14 14.41 -8.73
N TYR A 104 -10.52 13.38 -9.48
CA TYR A 104 -11.06 12.14 -8.95
C TYR A 104 -10.03 11.36 -8.14
N TYR A 105 -8.83 11.16 -8.69
CA TYR A 105 -7.73 10.48 -8.00
C TYR A 105 -7.39 11.14 -6.66
N ASN A 106 -7.24 12.47 -6.66
CA ASN A 106 -6.97 13.22 -5.44
C ASN A 106 -8.13 13.16 -4.42
N ALA A 107 -9.38 12.99 -4.86
CA ALA A 107 -10.51 12.78 -3.95
C ALA A 107 -10.42 11.41 -3.26
N LEU A 108 -10.02 10.38 -4.00
CA LEU A 108 -9.83 9.02 -3.48
C LEU A 108 -8.72 8.97 -2.44
N CYS A 109 -7.56 9.59 -2.72
CA CYS A 109 -6.45 9.67 -1.75
C CYS A 109 -6.88 10.28 -0.41
N GLU A 110 -7.70 11.33 -0.43
CA GLU A 110 -8.19 11.94 0.81
C GLU A 110 -9.14 11.03 1.62
N VAL A 111 -9.91 10.18 0.95
CA VAL A 111 -10.75 9.19 1.63
C VAL A 111 -9.89 8.04 2.17
N GLU A 112 -8.91 7.58 1.38
CA GLU A 112 -7.98 6.51 1.76
C GLU A 112 -7.26 6.82 3.08
N GLU A 113 -6.81 8.07 3.27
CA GLU A 113 -6.11 8.53 4.49
C GLU A 113 -6.88 8.29 5.80
N VAL A 114 -8.22 8.21 5.72
CA VAL A 114 -9.10 8.07 6.87
C VAL A 114 -9.88 6.75 6.89
N ALA A 115 -10.01 6.06 5.76
CA ALA A 115 -10.82 4.83 5.63
C ALA A 115 -10.37 3.73 6.60
N TYR A 116 -9.07 3.62 6.88
CA TYR A 116 -8.55 2.64 7.84
C TYR A 116 -8.80 3.00 9.31
N LYS A 117 -9.01 4.29 9.59
CA LYS A 117 -9.13 4.82 10.97
C LYS A 117 -10.58 4.89 11.40
N ILE A 118 -11.47 5.28 10.50
CA ILE A 118 -12.90 5.48 10.79
C ILE A 118 -13.63 4.16 10.57
N LYS A 119 -14.13 3.56 11.66
CA LYS A 119 -14.94 2.32 11.63
C LYS A 119 -16.44 2.57 11.72
N ASP A 120 -16.86 3.79 12.03
CA ASP A 120 -18.26 4.17 12.04
C ASP A 120 -18.71 4.58 10.63
N ILE A 121 -19.72 3.88 10.10
CA ILE A 121 -20.24 4.09 8.74
C ILE A 121 -20.69 5.54 8.54
N ARG A 122 -21.35 6.12 9.54
CA ARG A 122 -21.91 7.47 9.43
C ARG A 122 -20.82 8.52 9.45
N GLU A 123 -19.82 8.35 10.32
CA GLU A 123 -18.65 9.23 10.37
C GLU A 123 -17.89 9.21 9.04
N LEU A 124 -17.64 8.03 8.46
CA LEU A 124 -16.99 7.92 7.16
C LEU A 124 -17.84 8.52 6.04
N ALA A 125 -19.15 8.29 6.04
CA ALA A 125 -20.08 8.87 5.07
C ALA A 125 -20.08 10.41 5.11
N GLU A 126 -20.08 10.99 6.31
CA GLU A 126 -20.01 12.45 6.47
C GLU A 126 -18.68 13.01 5.94
N TYR A 127 -17.57 12.30 6.15
CA TYR A 127 -16.26 12.68 5.59
C TYR A 127 -16.25 12.61 4.06
N ILE A 128 -16.69 11.48 3.47
CA ILE A 128 -16.77 11.30 2.01
C ILE A 128 -17.64 12.41 1.41
N ARG A 129 -18.80 12.71 2.02
CA ARG A 129 -19.67 13.80 1.57
C ARG A 129 -18.96 15.15 1.58
N GLN A 130 -18.18 15.47 2.61
CA GLN A 130 -17.43 16.73 2.66
C GLN A 130 -16.39 16.83 1.54
N VAL A 131 -15.66 15.74 1.28
CA VAL A 131 -14.70 15.68 0.16
C VAL A 131 -15.42 15.90 -1.18
N TRP A 132 -16.54 15.21 -1.41
CA TRP A 132 -17.31 15.31 -2.65
C TRP A 132 -17.94 16.69 -2.87
N ILE A 133 -18.48 17.31 -1.81
CA ILE A 133 -18.99 18.69 -1.89
C ILE A 133 -17.87 19.67 -2.22
N ARG A 134 -16.70 19.52 -1.59
CA ARG A 134 -15.58 20.45 -1.78
C ARG A 134 -14.96 20.33 -3.18
N ARG A 135 -14.80 19.12 -3.69
CA ARG A 135 -14.14 18.86 -4.98
C ARG A 135 -15.08 18.95 -6.18
N PHE A 136 -16.30 18.45 -6.06
CA PHE A 136 -17.23 18.30 -7.19
C PHE A 136 -18.51 19.13 -7.04
N GLY A 137 -18.70 19.83 -5.92
CA GLY A 137 -19.92 20.61 -5.68
C GLY A 137 -21.18 19.75 -5.51
N ASP A 138 -21.03 18.46 -5.17
CA ASP A 138 -22.10 17.47 -5.05
C ASP A 138 -22.98 17.71 -3.81
N LYS A 139 -23.86 18.72 -3.88
CA LYS A 139 -24.72 19.14 -2.76
C LYS A 139 -26.08 18.43 -2.74
N ASP A 140 -26.41 17.71 -3.80
CA ASP A 140 -27.76 17.18 -4.02
C ASP A 140 -27.89 15.72 -3.56
N ARG A 141 -26.80 14.96 -3.44
CA ARG A 141 -26.83 13.61 -2.86
C ARG A 141 -27.15 13.64 -1.37
N ASN A 142 -28.02 12.71 -0.98
CA ASN A 142 -28.41 12.57 0.41
C ASN A 142 -27.34 11.79 1.20
N LEU A 143 -27.38 11.85 2.54
CA LEU A 143 -26.40 11.14 3.37
C LEU A 143 -26.51 9.62 3.27
N GLU A 144 -27.69 9.07 3.00
CA GLU A 144 -27.90 7.62 2.86
C GLU A 144 -27.09 7.06 1.68
N ASP A 145 -27.01 7.80 0.57
CA ASP A 145 -26.20 7.42 -0.58
C ASP A 145 -24.71 7.36 -0.23
N TYR A 146 -24.23 8.26 0.64
CA TYR A 146 -22.85 8.23 1.15
C TYR A 146 -22.64 7.14 2.19
N MET A 147 -23.66 6.79 2.97
CA MET A 147 -23.60 5.67 3.91
C MET A 147 -23.47 4.33 3.19
N GLN A 148 -24.08 4.17 2.01
CA GLN A 148 -23.90 2.96 1.19
C GLN A 148 -22.46 2.75 0.74
N ILE A 149 -21.79 3.80 0.26
CA ILE A 149 -20.37 3.68 -0.15
C ILE A 149 -19.45 3.52 1.06
N ALA A 150 -19.74 4.19 2.19
CA ALA A 150 -18.97 4.02 3.42
C ALA A 150 -19.06 2.58 3.97
N ASP A 151 -20.26 1.99 4.00
CA ASP A 151 -20.48 0.60 4.41
C ASP A 151 -19.73 -0.38 3.51
N ASN A 152 -19.77 -0.16 2.20
CA ASN A 152 -19.05 -0.99 1.24
C ASN A 152 -17.54 -0.89 1.42
N ILE A 153 -16.98 0.31 1.64
CA ILE A 153 -15.55 0.51 1.92
C ILE A 153 -15.14 -0.21 3.20
N ILE A 154 -15.91 -0.03 4.28
CA ILE A 154 -15.59 -0.65 5.57
C ILE A 154 -15.62 -2.17 5.46
N SER A 155 -16.57 -2.72 4.71
CA SER A 155 -16.72 -4.16 4.50
C SER A 155 -15.64 -4.76 3.59
N THR A 156 -15.10 -4.01 2.62
CA THR A 156 -14.11 -4.56 1.66
C THR A 156 -12.66 -4.33 2.07
N MET A 157 -12.35 -3.21 2.73
CA MET A 157 -10.97 -2.85 3.09
C MET A 157 -10.56 -3.30 4.50
N ASN A 158 -11.48 -3.80 5.32
CA ASN A 158 -11.20 -4.24 6.69
C ASN A 158 -11.48 -5.73 6.95
N GLU A 159 -11.73 -6.52 5.90
CA GLU A 159 -11.72 -7.99 5.95
C GLU A 159 -10.31 -8.54 5.81
#